data_AF-A0A960TGJ5-F1
#
_entry.id   AF-A0A960TGJ5-F1
#
_cell.length_a   1.000
_cell.length_b   1.000
_cell.length_c   1.000
_cell.angle_alpha   90.00
_cell.angle_beta   90.00
_cell.angle_gamma   90.00
#
_symmetry.space_group_name_H-M   'P 1'
#
loop_
_entity.id
_entity.type
_entity.pdbx_description
1 polymer ?
#
loop_
_entity_poly.entity_id
_entity_poly.type
_entity_poly.pdbx_seq_one_letter_code
_entity_poly.pdbx_strand_id
1 'polypeptide(L)'
;MREIYIRKMRYEDAREKLEKEIHIAFMEGETFVEVIHGIGEGILKQMTIDFVNSTDFLKIYDPGQFIQTNPGTTKIEILSPSKNFLKKIKKF
;
A
#
# COMPACT_ATOMS: atom_id res chain seq x y z
N MET A 1 3.05 -6.40 9.78
CA MET A 1 2.32 -5.84 8.62
C MET A 1 2.35 -4.33 8.80
N ARG A 2 2.89 -3.59 7.84
CA ARG A 2 3.01 -2.13 7.94
C ARG A 2 1.66 -1.48 7.65
N GLU A 3 1.25 -0.55 8.49
CA GLU A 3 0.04 0.23 8.28
C GLU A 3 0.39 1.64 7.78
N ILE A 4 -0.31 2.10 6.74
CA ILE A 4 -0.14 3.43 6.16
C ILE A 4 -1.42 4.22 6.42
N TYR A 5 -1.37 5.12 7.39
CA TYR A 5 -2.51 5.96 7.78
C TYR A 5 -2.59 7.19 6.89
N ILE A 6 -3.66 7.27 6.08
CA ILE A 6 -3.99 8.45 5.27
C ILE A 6 -5.40 9.02 5.57
N ARG A 7 -6.15 8.37 6.47
CA ARG A 7 -7.48 8.80 6.89
C ARG A 7 -7.48 10.26 7.37
N LYS A 8 -8.49 11.04 6.95
CA LYS A 8 -8.69 12.46 7.27
C LYS A 8 -7.63 13.42 6.69
N MET A 9 -6.73 12.95 5.83
CA MET A 9 -5.79 13.81 5.12
C MET A 9 -6.45 14.45 3.90
N ARG A 10 -5.90 15.58 3.44
CA ARG A 10 -6.23 16.11 2.11
C ARG A 10 -5.71 15.16 1.05
N TYR A 11 -6.33 15.19 -0.14
CA TYR A 11 -6.02 14.27 -1.23
C TYR A 11 -4.52 14.26 -1.57
N GLU A 12 -3.93 15.44 -1.81
CA GLU A 12 -2.52 15.58 -2.19
C GLU A 12 -1.58 15.09 -1.07
N ASP A 13 -1.81 15.51 0.18
CA ASP A 13 -1.00 15.07 1.32
C ASP A 13 -1.06 13.54 1.50
N ALA A 14 -2.26 12.96 1.31
CA ALA A 14 -2.47 11.52 1.39
C ALA A 14 -1.72 10.79 0.28
N ARG A 15 -1.72 11.34 -0.94
CA ARG A 15 -1.07 10.78 -2.11
C ARG A 15 0.44 10.76 -1.95
N GLU A 16 1.03 11.89 -1.54
CA GLU A 16 2.46 12.02 -1.26
C GLU A 16 2.90 11.06 -0.15
N LYS A 17 2.13 11.00 0.95
CA LYS A 17 2.42 10.07 2.03
C LYS A 17 2.36 8.62 1.58
N LEU A 18 1.34 8.24 0.80
CA LEU A 18 1.19 6.88 0.29
C LEU A 18 2.40 6.46 -0.54
N GLU A 19 2.82 7.30 -1.50
CA GLU A 19 4.01 7.07 -2.32
C GLU A 19 5.27 6.84 -1.48
N LYS A 20 5.53 7.78 -0.56
CA LYS A 20 6.73 7.74 0.29
C LYS A 20 6.76 6.47 1.14
N GLU A 21 5.66 6.14 1.80
CA GLU A 21 5.58 5.01 2.72
C GLU A 21 5.67 3.67 1.98
N ILE A 22 5.10 3.58 0.78
CA ILE A 22 5.20 2.40 -0.08
C ILE A 22 6.64 2.19 -0.56
N HIS A 23 7.33 3.24 -0.98
CA HIS A 23 8.75 3.14 -1.33
C HIS A 23 9.60 2.68 -0.14
N ILE A 24 9.36 3.19 1.07
CA ILE A 24 10.06 2.73 2.27
C ILE A 24 9.76 1.26 2.52
N ALA A 25 8.48 0.85 2.46
CA ALA A 25 8.06 -0.54 2.65
C ALA A 25 8.74 -1.49 1.65
N PHE A 26 8.78 -1.10 0.37
CA PHE A 26 9.49 -1.84 -0.67
C PHE A 26 10.98 -1.99 -0.34
N MET A 27 11.65 -0.90 0.04
CA MET A 27 13.08 -0.91 0.37
C MET A 27 13.42 -1.70 1.63
N GLU A 28 12.46 -1.88 2.54
CA GLU A 28 12.58 -2.70 3.75
C GLU A 28 12.27 -4.18 3.51
N GLY A 29 11.77 -4.51 2.31
CA GLY A 29 11.38 -5.85 1.91
C GLY A 29 10.10 -6.31 2.60
N GLU A 30 9.16 -5.40 2.84
CA GLU A 30 7.81 -5.74 3.26
C GLU A 30 7.08 -6.46 2.12
N THR A 31 6.30 -7.49 2.46
CA THR A 31 5.48 -8.23 1.49
C THR A 31 4.04 -7.74 1.46
N PHE A 32 3.54 -7.19 2.56
CA PHE A 32 2.19 -6.66 2.67
C PHE A 32 2.16 -5.35 3.44
N VAL A 33 1.33 -4.43 2.96
CA VAL A 33 0.96 -3.21 3.66
C VAL A 33 -0.55 -3.08 3.73
N GLU A 34 -1.04 -2.39 4.75
CA GLU A 34 -2.46 -2.04 4.89
C GLU A 34 -2.62 -0.52 4.88
N VAL A 35 -3.32 -0.01 3.88
CA VAL A 35 -3.60 1.42 3.75
C VAL A 35 -4.92 1.72 4.44
N ILE A 36 -4.88 2.59 5.45
CA ILE A 36 -6.04 2.99 6.24
C ILE A 36 -6.50 4.36 5.72
N HIS A 37 -7.40 4.30 4.74
CA HIS A 37 -8.00 5.48 4.09
C HIS A 37 -9.31 5.94 4.76
N GLY A 38 -9.95 5.07 5.54
CA GLY A 38 -11.30 5.29 6.06
C GLY A 38 -12.38 5.11 5.00
N ILE A 39 -13.64 5.04 5.42
CA ILE A 39 -14.77 4.80 4.51
C ILE A 39 -15.02 6.07 3.68
N GLY A 40 -15.40 7.17 4.35
CA GLY A 40 -15.65 8.47 3.72
C GLY A 40 -16.60 8.37 2.51
N GLU A 41 -16.43 9.28 1.55
CA GLU A 41 -17.05 9.21 0.23
C GLU A 41 -16.30 8.28 -0.74
N GLY A 42 -15.30 7.53 -0.25
CA GLY A 42 -14.47 6.65 -1.07
C GLY A 42 -13.35 7.34 -1.85
N ILE A 43 -13.17 8.67 -1.75
CA ILE A 43 -12.14 9.43 -2.48
C ILE A 43 -10.73 8.87 -2.22
N LEU A 44 -10.33 8.70 -0.96
CA LEU A 44 -9.00 8.18 -0.61
C LEU A 44 -8.85 6.67 -0.92
N LYS A 45 -9.95 5.93 -0.89
CA LYS A 45 -9.98 4.53 -1.36
C LYS A 45 -9.67 4.48 -2.84
N GLN A 46 -10.37 5.26 -3.66
CA GLN A 46 -10.15 5.30 -5.10
C GLN A 46 -8.73 5.76 -5.43
N MET A 47 -8.22 6.80 -4.77
CA MET A 47 -6.82 7.23 -4.89
C MET A 47 -5.83 6.08 -4.62
N THR A 48 -6.06 5.30 -3.56
CA THR A 48 -5.22 4.16 -3.21
C THR A 48 -5.26 3.08 -4.30
N ILE A 49 -6.46 2.76 -4.80
CA ILE A 49 -6.67 1.78 -5.87
C ILE A 49 -5.97 2.24 -7.16
N ASP A 50 -6.15 3.50 -7.55
CA ASP A 50 -5.56 4.08 -8.75
C ASP A 50 -4.03 4.07 -8.68
N PHE A 51 -3.47 4.44 -7.52
CA PHE A 51 -2.03 4.36 -7.29
C PHE A 51 -1.52 2.94 -7.48
N VAL A 52 -2.14 1.95 -6.83
CA VAL A 52 -1.71 0.55 -6.94
C VAL A 52 -1.80 0.06 -8.39
N ASN A 53 -2.88 0.37 -9.09
CA ASN A 53 -3.06 -0.02 -10.49
C ASN A 53 -2.10 0.68 -11.45
N SER A 54 -1.54 1.83 -11.05
CA SER A 54 -0.52 2.55 -11.83
C SER A 54 0.90 2.01 -11.67
N THR A 55 1.11 1.00 -10.82
CA THR A 55 2.44 0.45 -10.49
C THR A 55 2.51 -1.05 -10.76
N ASP A 56 3.56 -1.50 -11.44
CA ASP A 56 3.71 -2.91 -11.84
C ASP A 56 4.07 -3.87 -10.70
N PHE A 57 4.58 -3.34 -9.58
CA PHE A 57 5.11 -4.12 -8.46
C PHE A 57 4.16 -4.17 -7.25
N LEU A 58 2.93 -3.66 -7.38
CA LEU A 58 1.93 -3.70 -6.33
C LEU A 58 0.69 -4.45 -6.84
N LYS A 59 -0.02 -5.10 -5.91
CA LYS A 59 -1.29 -5.74 -6.20
C LYS A 59 -2.23 -5.56 -5.02
N ILE A 60 -3.51 -5.28 -5.27
CA ILE A 60 -4.52 -5.31 -4.21
C ILE A 60 -4.69 -6.77 -3.76
N TYR A 61 -4.53 -7.00 -2.47
CA TYR A 61 -4.78 -8.31 -1.88
C TYR A 61 -6.29 -8.48 -1.68
N ASP A 62 -6.87 -9.42 -2.43
CA ASP A 62 -8.25 -9.85 -2.27
C ASP A 62 -8.27 -11.22 -1.55
N PRO A 63 -8.76 -11.28 -0.30
CA PRO A 63 -8.88 -12.55 0.43
C PRO A 63 -9.98 -13.48 -0.12
N GLY A 64 -10.76 -13.04 -1.11
CA GLY A 64 -11.85 -13.79 -1.71
C GLY A 64 -13.22 -13.44 -1.13
N GLN A 65 -14.27 -13.82 -1.86
CA GLN A 65 -15.66 -13.38 -1.65
C GLN A 65 -16.27 -13.74 -0.28
N PHE A 66 -15.69 -14.69 0.44
CA PHE A 66 -16.20 -15.18 1.72
C PHE A 66 -15.54 -14.52 2.94
N ILE A 67 -14.55 -13.65 2.73
CA ILE A 67 -13.84 -12.96 3.82
C ILE A 67 -14.25 -11.49 3.84
N GLN A 68 -14.90 -11.09 4.94
CA GLN A 68 -15.31 -9.71 5.13
C GLN A 68 -14.08 -8.84 5.42
N THR A 69 -13.73 -7.97 4.48
CA THR A 69 -12.65 -6.98 4.64
C THR A 69 -13.18 -5.71 5.29
N ASN A 70 -12.32 -5.00 6.04
CA ASN A 70 -12.64 -3.69 6.55
C ASN A 70 -12.78 -2.70 5.37
N PRO A 71 -13.96 -2.09 5.13
CA PRO A 71 -14.17 -1.20 3.99
C PRO A 71 -13.38 0.11 4.09
N GLY A 72 -12.85 0.43 5.27
CA GLY A 72 -11.98 1.58 5.50
C GLY A 72 -10.49 1.29 5.27
N THR A 73 -10.13 0.07 4.85
CA THR A 73 -8.75 -0.29 4.54
C THR A 73 -8.63 -0.98 3.19
N THR A 74 -7.44 -0.87 2.60
CA THR A 74 -7.04 -1.59 1.40
C THR A 74 -5.73 -2.30 1.70
N LYS A 75 -5.73 -3.62 1.61
CA LYS A 75 -4.51 -4.42 1.77
C LYS A 75 -3.81 -4.55 0.42
N ILE A 76 -2.50 -4.32 0.41
CA ILE A 76 -1.66 -4.31 -0.79
C ILE A 76 -0.54 -5.32 -0.58
N GLU A 77 -0.36 -6.19 -1.57
CA GLU A 77 0.79 -7.06 -1.73
C GLU A 77 1.88 -6.32 -2.52
N ILE A 78 3.10 -6.33 -2.00
CA ILE A 78 4.28 -5.80 -2.68
C ILE A 78 5.00 -6.97 -3.34
N LEU A 79 5.04 -6.96 -4.67
CA LEU A 79 5.75 -7.92 -5.51
C LEU A 79 7.25 -7.57 -5.53
N SER A 80 7.87 -7.55 -4.35
CA SER A 80 9.30 -7.26 -4.22
C SER A 80 10.14 -8.53 -4.38
N PRO A 81 11.36 -8.42 -4.94
CA PRO A 81 12.36 -9.47 -4.82
C PRO A 81 12.65 -9.80 -3.36
N SER A 82 13.14 -11.02 -3.06
CA SER A 82 13.40 -11.45 -1.68
C SER A 82 14.20 -10.41 -0.87
N LYS A 83 13.91 -10.29 0.43
CA LYS A 83 14.60 -9.35 1.34
C LYS A 83 16.13 -9.46 1.31
N ASN A 84 16.66 -10.66 1.06
CA ASN A 84 18.09 -10.91 0.92
C ASN A 84 18.67 -10.26 -0.35
N PHE A 85 17.92 -10.26 -1.46
CA PHE A 85 18.31 -9.59 -2.70
C PHE A 85 18.36 -8.07 -2.52
N LEU A 86 17.33 -7.48 -1.90
CA LEU A 86 17.28 -6.03 -1.65
C LEU A 86 18.44 -5.56 -0.76
N LYS A 87 18.80 -6.33 0.27
CA LYS A 87 19.98 -6.05 1.12
C LYS A 87 21.29 -6.07 0.35
N LYS A 88 21.40 -6.88 -0.71
CA LYS A 88 22.59 -6.96 -1.56
C LYS A 88 22.73 -5.72 -2.44
N ILE A 89 21.63 -5.19 -2.98
CA ILE A 89 21.62 -3.96 -3.78
C ILE A 89 21.98 -2.73 -2.94
N LYS A 90 21.45 -2.63 -1.70
CA LYS A 90 21.75 -1.52 -0.77
C LYS A 90 23.22 -1.36 -0.37
N LYS A 91 24.07 -2.36 -0.63
CA LYS A 91 25.50 -2.34 -0.27
C LYS A 91 26.40 -1.79 -1.38
N PHE A 92 25.83 -1.39 -2.51
CA PHE A 92 26.49 -0.64 -3.57
C PHE A 92 25.99 0.80 -3.57
#